data_AF-R6FN50-F1
#
_entry.id   AF-R6FN50-F1
#
_cell.length_a   1.000
_cell.length_b   1.000
_cell.length_c   1.000
_cell.angle_alpha   90.00
_cell.angle_beta   90.00
_cell.angle_gamma   90.00
#
_symmetry.space_group_name_H-M   'P 1'
#
loop_
_entity.id
_entity.type
_entity.pdbx_description
1 polymer ?
#
loop_
_entity_poly.entity_id
_entity_poly.type
_entity_poly.pdbx_seq_one_letter_code
_entity_poly.pdbx_strand_id
1 'polypeptide(L)'
;MPRRKQLTFKIKDLRCAQYLIAELSQLPQLANFDMTSIEISIKENRPAPKIIKKDIDVLIDRLQRGFSANKHTLTQLNGRYLVTNTHLAKWMKTTPASVNKWIKDGLIKPCQDPHVCFDYFNVDEVTKQLRKQKQ
;
A
#
# COMPACT_ATOMS: atom_id res chain seq x y z
N MET A 1 16.44 3.49 0.03
CA MET A 1 15.21 2.72 -0.25
C MET A 1 15.59 1.28 -0.58
N PRO A 2 14.85 0.25 -0.16
CA PRO A 2 15.19 -1.12 -0.50
C PRO A 2 15.11 -1.32 -2.02
N ARG A 3 16.18 -1.88 -2.61
CA ARG A 3 16.26 -2.18 -4.04
C ARG A 3 15.24 -3.29 -4.34
N ARG A 4 14.29 -3.04 -5.23
CA ARG A 4 13.34 -4.08 -5.66
C ARG A 4 14.13 -5.21 -6.29
N LYS A 5 13.75 -6.46 -6.03
CA LYS A 5 14.32 -7.58 -6.78
C LYS A 5 13.98 -7.37 -8.26
N GLN A 6 14.98 -7.55 -9.10
CA GLN A 6 14.86 -7.45 -10.54
C GLN A 6 15.35 -8.77 -11.11
N LEU A 7 14.54 -9.37 -11.97
CA LEU A 7 14.96 -10.48 -12.80
C LEU A 7 15.30 -9.92 -14.17
N THR A 8 16.46 -10.30 -14.69
CA THR A 8 16.93 -9.91 -16.02
C THR A 8 17.04 -11.17 -16.85
N PHE A 9 16.46 -11.13 -18.05
CA PHE A 9 16.49 -12.21 -19.03
C PHE A 9 17.14 -11.69 -20.30
N LYS A 10 17.98 -12.50 -20.94
CA LYS A 10 18.46 -12.18 -22.28
C LYS A 10 17.36 -12.54 -23.26
N ILE A 11 17.10 -11.67 -24.24
CA ILE A 11 16.05 -11.93 -25.22
C ILE A 11 16.28 -13.23 -25.99
N LYS A 12 17.56 -13.60 -26.21
CA LYS A 12 17.99 -14.83 -26.89
C LYS A 12 17.48 -16.11 -26.23
N ASP A 13 17.24 -16.08 -24.92
CA ASP A 13 16.78 -17.25 -24.16
C ASP A 13 15.26 -17.46 -24.32
N LEU A 14 14.55 -16.54 -24.99
CA LEU A 14 13.11 -16.57 -25.18
C LEU A 14 12.75 -17.10 -26.57
N ARG A 15 11.72 -17.96 -26.64
CA ARG A 15 11.22 -18.52 -27.92
C ARG A 15 10.69 -17.45 -28.89
N CYS A 16 10.32 -16.28 -28.38
CA CYS A 16 9.80 -15.16 -29.16
C CYS A 16 10.87 -14.12 -29.56
N ALA A 17 12.16 -14.39 -29.31
CA ALA A 17 13.25 -13.45 -29.57
C ALA A 17 13.21 -12.87 -30.99
N GLN A 18 12.97 -13.72 -31.99
CA GLN A 18 12.96 -13.34 -33.41
C GLN A 18 11.87 -12.30 -33.73
N TYR A 19 10.68 -12.42 -33.12
CA TYR A 19 9.56 -11.52 -33.38
C TYR A 19 9.82 -10.15 -32.76
N LEU A 20 10.34 -10.13 -31.53
CA LEU A 20 10.69 -8.89 -30.84
C LEU A 20 11.85 -8.16 -31.54
N ILE A 21 12.86 -8.87 -32.01
CA ILE A 21 13.98 -8.27 -32.76
C ILE A 21 13.48 -7.71 -34.10
N ALA A 22 12.57 -8.40 -34.80
CA ALA A 22 12.01 -7.92 -36.06
C ALA A 22 11.21 -6.62 -35.88
N GLU A 23 10.37 -6.53 -34.84
CA GLU A 23 9.66 -5.30 -34.51
C GLU A 23 10.61 -4.16 -34.13
N LEU A 24 11.60 -4.43 -33.28
CA LEU A 24 12.55 -3.41 -32.83
C LEU A 24 13.48 -2.93 -33.95
N SER A 25 13.75 -3.77 -34.95
CA SER A 25 14.58 -3.44 -36.11
C SER A 25 13.89 -2.51 -37.11
N GLN A 26 12.57 -2.35 -37.04
CA GLN A 26 11.83 -1.35 -37.83
C GLN A 26 12.00 0.07 -37.26
N LEU A 27 12.55 0.21 -36.05
CA LEU A 27 12.74 1.48 -35.39
C LEU A 27 14.07 2.12 -35.83
N PRO A 28 14.05 3.25 -36.56
CA PRO A 28 15.26 3.88 -37.09
C PRO A 28 16.22 4.34 -35.98
N GLN A 29 15.71 4.63 -34.78
CA GLN A 29 16.53 4.97 -33.62
C GLN A 29 17.43 3.83 -33.11
N LEU A 30 17.13 2.58 -33.49
CA LEU A 30 17.89 1.40 -33.07
C LEU A 30 18.84 0.86 -34.16
N ALA A 31 18.94 1.54 -35.31
CA ALA A 31 19.73 1.07 -36.46
C ALA A 31 21.23 0.85 -36.17
N ASN A 32 21.79 1.55 -35.18
CA ASN A 32 23.20 1.44 -34.78
C ASN A 32 23.42 0.62 -33.49
N PHE A 33 22.39 -0.06 -32.99
CA PHE A 33 22.45 -0.82 -31.73
C PHE A 33 22.47 -2.34 -31.97
N ASP A 34 23.17 -3.06 -31.10
CA ASP A 34 23.21 -4.52 -31.14
C ASP A 34 21.91 -5.14 -30.60
N MET A 35 21.03 -5.55 -31.52
CA MET A 35 19.77 -6.23 -31.22
C MET A 35 19.94 -7.55 -30.50
N THR A 36 21.14 -8.12 -30.54
CA THR A 36 21.44 -9.40 -29.90
C THR A 36 21.80 -9.24 -28.41
N SER A 37 21.99 -8.00 -27.95
CA SER A 37 22.30 -7.63 -26.56
C SER A 37 21.06 -7.25 -25.73
N ILE A 38 19.85 -7.35 -26.30
CA ILE A 38 18.62 -6.92 -25.62
C ILE A 38 18.38 -7.73 -24.33
N GLU A 39 18.18 -7.01 -23.24
CA GLU A 39 17.80 -7.54 -21.94
C GLU A 39 16.38 -7.12 -21.57
N ILE A 40 15.56 -8.10 -21.15
CA ILE A 40 14.23 -7.85 -20.63
C ILE A 40 14.32 -7.91 -19.11
N SER A 41 13.95 -6.82 -18.44
CA SER A 41 13.94 -6.75 -16.99
C SER A 41 12.50 -6.72 -16.45
N ILE A 42 12.22 -7.63 -15.52
CA ILE A 42 10.96 -7.66 -14.77
C ILE A 42 11.28 -7.30 -13.33
N LYS A 43 10.68 -6.22 -12.84
CA LYS A 43 10.81 -5.82 -11.44
C LYS A 43 9.73 -6.53 -10.64
N GLU A 44 10.09 -7.03 -9.46
CA GLU A 44 9.11 -7.53 -8.50
C GLU A 44 8.05 -6.44 -8.28
N ASN A 45 6.78 -6.84 -8.38
CA ASN A 45 5.68 -5.99 -7.92
C ASN A 45 6.01 -5.59 -6.49
N ARG A 46 5.72 -4.33 -6.09
CA ARG A 46 5.84 -3.99 -4.68
C ARG A 46 5.04 -5.05 -3.93
N PRO A 47 5.65 -5.79 -2.98
CA PRO A 47 4.85 -6.68 -2.15
C PRO A 47 3.71 -5.84 -1.62
N ALA A 48 2.48 -6.35 -1.71
CA ALA A 48 1.33 -5.67 -1.10
C ALA A 48 1.78 -5.29 0.30
N PRO A 49 1.72 -4.00 0.67
CA PRO A 49 2.20 -3.60 1.97
C PRO A 49 1.41 -4.39 2.98
N LYS A 50 2.06 -5.30 3.70
CA LYS A 50 1.43 -6.08 4.76
C LYS A 50 1.87 -5.48 6.08
N ILE A 51 0.93 -5.38 7.01
CA ILE A 51 1.27 -5.01 8.38
C ILE A 51 2.10 -6.16 8.95
N ILE A 52 3.41 -5.95 9.09
CA ILE A 52 4.40 -6.96 9.53
C ILE A 52 4.15 -7.43 10.98
N LYS A 53 3.27 -6.76 11.74
CA LYS A 53 2.94 -7.15 13.12
C LYS A 53 2.21 -8.48 13.14
N LYS A 54 2.74 -9.42 13.93
CA LYS A 54 2.30 -10.80 14.11
C LYS A 54 0.85 -11.00 14.57
N ASP A 55 0.10 -9.96 14.94
CA ASP A 55 -1.32 -10.09 15.31
C ASP A 55 -2.14 -8.85 14.92
N ILE A 56 -2.69 -8.87 13.70
CA ILE A 56 -3.74 -7.93 13.28
C ILE A 56 -4.93 -7.98 14.25
N ASP A 57 -5.24 -9.17 14.78
CA ASP A 57 -6.32 -9.37 15.74
C ASP A 57 -6.07 -8.61 17.05
N VAL A 58 -4.83 -8.59 17.57
CA VAL A 58 -4.45 -7.79 18.74
C VAL A 58 -4.51 -6.28 18.44
N LEU A 59 -4.17 -5.85 17.22
CA LEU A 59 -4.31 -4.46 16.82
C LEU A 59 -5.78 -4.02 16.78
N ILE A 60 -6.65 -4.84 16.21
CA ILE A 60 -8.10 -4.60 16.13
C ILE A 60 -8.69 -4.54 17.54
N ASP A 61 -8.37 -5.52 18.38
CA ASP A 61 -8.89 -5.58 19.74
C ASP A 61 -8.45 -4.36 20.57
N ARG A 62 -7.19 -3.93 20.47
CA ARG A 62 -6.70 -2.69 21.10
C ARG A 62 -7.41 -1.45 20.57
N LEU A 63 -7.65 -1.39 19.26
CA LEU A 63 -8.36 -0.29 18.64
C LEU A 63 -9.80 -0.18 19.16
N GLN A 64 -10.53 -1.30 19.21
CA GLN A 64 -11.91 -1.37 19.70
C GLN A 64 -12.00 -1.03 21.19
N ARG A 65 -11.08 -1.55 22.02
CA ARG A 65 -11.00 -1.22 23.44
C ARG A 65 -10.69 0.27 23.66
N GLY A 66 -9.71 0.80 22.93
CA GLY A 66 -9.33 2.21 23.00
C GLY A 66 -10.45 3.14 22.57
N PHE A 67 -11.18 2.79 21.51
CA PHE A 67 -12.35 3.54 21.06
C PHE A 67 -13.48 3.50 22.09
N SER A 68 -13.84 2.32 22.61
CA SER A 68 -14.92 2.17 23.60
C SER A 68 -14.65 2.97 24.87
N ALA A 69 -13.40 2.95 25.35
CA ALA A 69 -12.98 3.70 26.53
C ALA A 69 -12.97 5.22 26.33
N ASN A 70 -12.72 5.71 25.10
CA ASN A 70 -12.61 7.15 24.81
C ASN A 70 -13.81 7.70 24.02
N LYS A 71 -14.85 6.89 23.77
CA LYS A 71 -16.00 7.26 22.93
C LYS A 71 -16.69 8.56 23.39
N HIS A 72 -16.70 8.81 24.70
CA HIS A 72 -17.32 9.99 25.31
C HIS A 72 -16.46 11.26 25.24
N THR A 73 -15.15 11.14 24.99
CA THR A 73 -14.22 12.30 24.88
C THR A 73 -13.99 12.72 23.43
N LEU A 74 -14.46 11.93 22.47
CA LEU A 74 -14.32 12.22 21.05
C LEU A 74 -15.40 13.17 20.56
N THR A 75 -14.98 14.14 19.73
CA THR A 75 -15.91 15.00 19.01
C THR A 75 -16.75 14.17 18.04
N GLN A 76 -18.06 14.34 18.12
CA GLN A 76 -19.01 13.77 17.18
C GLN A 76 -19.48 14.85 16.21
N LEU A 77 -19.52 14.52 14.92
CA LEU A 77 -20.09 15.36 13.87
C LEU A 77 -21.09 14.51 13.09
N ASN A 78 -22.34 14.96 12.99
CA ASN A 78 -23.42 14.24 12.27
C ASN A 78 -23.55 12.76 12.70
N GLY A 79 -23.40 12.47 14.00
CA GLY A 79 -23.45 11.10 14.55
C GLY A 79 -22.21 10.24 14.25
N ARG A 80 -21.15 10.80 13.65
CA ARG A 80 -19.88 10.13 13.37
C ARG A 80 -18.79 10.60 14.32
N TYR A 81 -18.01 9.67 14.86
CA TYR A 81 -16.85 9.98 15.69
C TYR A 81 -15.68 10.43 14.82
N LEU A 82 -15.12 11.59 15.13
CA LEU A 82 -13.97 12.15 14.43
C LEU A 82 -12.68 11.57 15.02
N VAL A 83 -12.29 10.38 14.56
CA VAL A 83 -11.03 9.74 14.96
C VAL A 83 -9.91 10.22 14.04
N THR A 84 -8.85 10.77 14.60
CA THR A 84 -7.68 11.23 13.86
C THR A 84 -6.60 10.15 13.83
N ASN A 85 -5.58 10.35 13.02
CA ASN A 85 -4.41 9.47 12.98
C ASN A 85 -3.72 9.38 14.37
N THR A 86 -3.66 10.46 15.15
CA THR A 86 -3.07 10.44 16.50
C THR A 86 -3.86 9.56 17.46
N HIS A 87 -5.20 9.56 17.39
CA HIS A 87 -6.04 8.65 18.17
C HIS A 87 -5.80 7.19 17.78
N LEU A 88 -5.78 6.88 16.48
CA LEU A 88 -5.46 5.56 15.95
C LEU A 88 -4.10 5.05 16.46
N ALA A 89 -3.06 5.89 16.37
CA ALA A 89 -1.72 5.55 16.82
C ALA A 89 -1.69 5.24 18.33
N LYS A 90 -2.34 6.09 19.14
CA LYS A 90 -2.42 5.95 20.60
C LYS A 90 -3.10 4.63 20.99
N TRP A 91 -4.27 4.32 20.42
CA TRP A 91 -5.02 3.12 20.78
C TRP A 91 -4.37 1.83 20.29
N MET A 92 -3.81 1.82 19.08
CA MET A 92 -3.13 0.66 18.53
C MET A 92 -1.72 0.44 19.11
N LYS A 93 -1.27 1.29 20.05
CA LYS A 93 0.09 1.31 20.59
C LYS A 93 1.13 1.30 19.47
N THR A 94 1.02 2.27 18.58
CA THR A 94 1.94 2.48 17.47
C THR A 94 2.25 3.97 17.30
N THR A 95 3.11 4.31 16.35
CA THR A 95 3.48 5.70 16.09
C THR A 95 2.57 6.29 15.00
N PRO A 96 2.26 7.60 15.04
CA PRO A 96 1.56 8.28 13.95
C PRO A 96 2.26 8.10 12.60
N ALA A 97 3.59 7.98 12.60
CA ALA A 97 4.38 7.68 11.41
C ALA A 97 4.05 6.30 10.80
N SER A 98 3.80 5.29 11.63
CA SER A 98 3.41 3.95 11.18
C SER A 98 2.02 3.96 10.54
N VAL A 99 1.07 4.65 11.15
CA VAL A 99 -0.28 4.80 10.62
C VAL A 99 -0.28 5.63 9.33
N ASN A 100 0.50 6.72 9.26
CA ASN A 100 0.72 7.48 8.02
C ASN A 100 1.33 6.62 6.91
N LYS A 101 2.26 5.74 7.26
CA LYS A 101 2.81 4.77 6.32
C LYS A 101 1.71 3.83 5.82
N TRP A 102 0.84 3.32 6.68
CA TRP A 102 -0.30 2.49 6.29
C TRP A 102 -1.28 3.22 5.35
N ILE A 103 -1.54 4.51 5.59
CA ILE A 103 -2.37 5.33 4.70
C ILE A 103 -1.70 5.46 3.31
N LYS A 104 -0.41 5.80 3.27
CA LYS A 104 0.38 5.92 2.01
C LYS A 104 0.45 4.59 1.25
N ASP A 105 0.55 3.51 2.00
CA ASP A 105 0.59 2.15 1.49
C ASP A 105 -0.82 1.65 1.06
N GLY A 106 -1.88 2.42 1.30
CA GLY A 106 -3.26 2.07 0.95
C GLY A 106 -3.88 0.97 1.82
N LEU A 107 -3.23 0.65 2.95
CA LEU A 107 -3.65 -0.36 3.92
C LEU A 107 -4.91 0.05 4.68
N ILE A 108 -4.99 1.34 5.01
CA ILE A 108 -6.13 1.98 5.64
C ILE A 108 -6.47 3.26 4.87
N LYS A 109 -7.75 3.55 4.73
CA LYS A 109 -8.24 4.75 4.03
C LYS A 109 -8.99 5.65 5.00
N PRO A 110 -8.68 6.96 5.03
CA PRO A 110 -9.49 7.92 5.74
C PRO A 110 -10.87 8.05 5.08
N CYS A 111 -11.86 8.40 5.88
CA CYS A 111 -13.15 8.85 5.39
C CYS A 111 -13.00 10.28 4.89
N GLN A 112 -13.40 10.51 3.64
CA GLN A 112 -13.50 11.86 3.08
C GLN A 112 -14.95 12.31 3.18
N ASP A 113 -15.16 13.48 3.78
CA ASP A 113 -16.47 14.10 3.87
C ASP A 113 -16.34 15.53 3.33
N PRO A 114 -17.18 15.96 2.38
CA PRO A 114 -17.12 17.30 1.81
C PRO A 114 -17.24 18.41 2.87
N HIS A 115 -17.83 18.10 4.03
CA HIS A 115 -18.06 19.05 5.11
C HIS A 115 -16.94 19.11 6.15
N VAL A 116 -15.89 18.29 6.02
CA VAL A 116 -14.78 18.21 6.97
C VAL A 116 -13.45 18.47 6.26
N CYS A 117 -12.74 19.53 6.66
CA CYS A 117 -11.46 19.93 6.04
C CYS A 117 -10.27 19.03 6.45
N PHE A 118 -10.51 17.95 7.20
CA PHE A 118 -9.47 17.03 7.66
C PHE A 118 -9.90 15.57 7.53
N ASP A 119 -8.91 14.71 7.30
CA ASP A 119 -9.08 13.27 7.25
C ASP A 119 -9.45 12.72 8.63
N TYR A 120 -10.58 12.03 8.71
CA TYR A 120 -10.99 11.27 9.89
C TYR A 120 -11.16 9.79 9.57
N PHE A 121 -11.21 8.96 10.60
CA PHE A 121 -11.30 7.52 10.49
C PHE A 121 -12.55 7.03 11.20
N ASN A 122 -13.28 6.11 10.55
CA ASN A 122 -14.28 5.30 11.24
C ASN A 122 -13.61 4.01 11.74
N VAL A 123 -13.74 3.73 13.04
CA VAL A 123 -13.12 2.54 13.66
C VAL A 123 -13.62 1.24 13.03
N ASP A 124 -14.91 1.13 12.73
CA ASP A 124 -15.46 -0.09 12.11
C ASP A 124 -14.90 -0.32 10.72
N GLU A 125 -14.73 0.75 9.95
CA GLU A 125 -14.17 0.70 8.60
C GLU A 125 -12.67 0.36 8.63
N VAL A 126 -11.92 0.97 9.55
CA VAL A 126 -10.51 0.63 9.79
C VAL A 126 -10.39 -0.83 10.21
N THR A 127 -11.25 -1.34 11.10
CA THR A 127 -11.27 -2.75 11.50
C THR A 127 -11.52 -3.67 10.30
N LYS A 128 -12.48 -3.36 9.43
CA LYS A 128 -12.74 -4.13 8.20
C LYS A 128 -11.53 -4.14 7.28
N GLN A 129 -10.89 -2.98 7.07
CA GLN A 129 -9.70 -2.84 6.23
C GLN A 129 -8.52 -3.63 6.79
N LEU A 130 -8.30 -3.59 8.10
CA LEU A 130 -7.28 -4.38 8.79
C LEU A 130 -7.54 -5.89 8.65
N ARG A 131 -8.79 -6.35 8.82
CA ARG A 131 -9.15 -7.77 8.63
C ARG A 131 -8.86 -8.27 7.21
N LYS A 132 -9.07 -7.44 6.19
CA LYS A 132 -8.75 -7.78 4.80
C LYS A 132 -7.25 -8.05 4.57
N GLN A 133 -6.37 -7.50 5.40
CA GLN A 133 -4.92 -7.74 5.31
C GLN A 133 -4.48 -9.13 5.85
N LYS A 134 -5.41 -9.88 6.45
CA LYS A 134 -5.20 -11.26 6.91
C LYS A 134 -5.33 -12.28 5.77
N GLN A 135 -6.08 -11.95 4.71
CA GLN A 135 -6.21 -12.76 3.48
C GLN A 135 -5.02 -12.53 2.56
#